data_AF-A0A2E9Y663-F1
#
_entry.id   AF-A0A2E9Y663-F1
#
_cell.length_a   1.000
_cell.length_b   1.000
_cell.length_c   1.000
_cell.angle_alpha   90.00
_cell.angle_beta   90.00
_cell.angle_gamma   90.00
#
_symmetry.space_group_name_H-M   'P 1'
#
loop_
_entity.id
_entity.type
_entity.pdbx_description
1 polymer ?
#
loop_
_entity_poly.entity_id
_entity_poly.type
_entity_poly.pdbx_seq_one_letter_code
_entity_poly.pdbx_strand_id
1 'polypeptide(L)'
;MSQIETPPTQLPIPAEAADEAAAWLRSAHIYFEGASTALSEASDRGATQILGADIAFRQEIQNVAAAGVRGAGRLRAAGSSMAEQGNDLRDGSKRLSQQIAAFSKDLRQALDDLSGQSKGSEARLLRLGEQLSRNASELEQLTERTSQAADAVGESYRRQAEELRQVSEQAHADAANIEESSSLNRRKALMHNMTFVTERMNSLAIDLEWAMEKNVPEDARERYLDGDRGIFARRIVRNLDRFSLDAIRANYEADDSFRQHLDHNLSQFQEALDQAEENDPDDILATVLLSSDVSKLDVLMAKALGRLN
;
A
#
# COMPACT_ATOMS: atom_id res chain seq x y z
N MET A 1 57.19 -16.56 -61.37
CA MET A 1 57.23 -15.13 -60.98
C MET A 1 55.91 -14.84 -60.30
N SER A 2 55.91 -14.89 -58.96
CA SER A 2 54.72 -14.72 -58.12
C SER A 2 54.64 -13.26 -57.70
N GLN A 3 53.59 -12.53 -58.09
CA GLN A 3 53.29 -11.22 -57.53
C GLN A 3 52.39 -11.42 -56.32
N ILE A 4 52.88 -10.98 -55.16
CA ILE A 4 52.17 -10.93 -53.88
C ILE A 4 51.43 -9.58 -53.87
N GLU A 5 50.10 -9.61 -53.95
CA GLU A 5 49.28 -8.42 -53.65
C GLU A 5 49.35 -8.15 -52.14
N THR A 6 49.98 -7.05 -51.77
CA THR A 6 49.92 -6.46 -50.44
C THR A 6 48.52 -5.86 -50.19
N PRO A 7 47.94 -6.03 -48.99
CA PRO A 7 46.65 -5.40 -48.65
C PRO A 7 46.82 -3.88 -48.53
N PRO A 8 45.77 -3.08 -48.81
CA PRO A 8 45.85 -1.63 -48.71
C PRO A 8 46.05 -1.20 -47.24
N THR A 9 47.08 -0.37 -47.05
CA THR A 9 47.43 0.32 -45.82
C THR A 9 46.25 1.11 -45.28
N GLN A 10 45.80 0.77 -44.07
CA GLN A 10 44.78 1.48 -43.31
C GLN A 10 45.26 2.92 -43.06
N LEU A 11 44.58 3.91 -43.64
CA LEU A 11 44.88 5.32 -43.41
C LEU A 11 44.68 5.67 -41.92
N PRO A 12 45.59 6.44 -41.29
CA PRO A 12 45.38 6.94 -39.94
C PRO A 12 44.21 7.91 -39.93
N ILE A 13 43.28 7.73 -38.99
CA ILE A 13 42.20 8.68 -38.74
C ILE A 13 42.85 10.02 -38.33
N PRO A 14 42.48 11.15 -38.95
CA PRO A 14 43.02 12.45 -38.56
C PRO A 14 42.65 12.74 -37.09
N ALA A 15 43.63 13.18 -36.30
CA ALA A 15 43.48 13.43 -34.85
C ALA A 15 42.30 14.35 -34.49
N GLU A 16 41.91 15.22 -35.43
CA GLU A 16 40.78 16.14 -35.32
C GLU A 16 39.42 15.41 -35.24
N ALA A 17 39.24 14.32 -35.98
CA ALA A 17 38.01 13.51 -35.93
C ALA A 17 37.89 12.70 -34.63
N ALA A 18 39.03 12.28 -34.05
CA ALA A 18 39.05 11.62 -32.75
C ALA A 18 38.71 12.60 -31.61
N ASP A 19 39.19 13.84 -31.69
CA ASP A 19 38.90 14.88 -30.69
C ASP A 19 37.45 15.36 -30.75
N GLU A 20 36.87 15.48 -31.95
CA GLU A 20 35.49 15.91 -32.15
C GLU A 20 34.50 14.85 -31.64
N ALA A 21 34.80 13.57 -31.86
CA ALA A 21 33.99 12.48 -31.37
C ALA A 21 34.12 12.32 -29.83
N ALA A 22 35.31 12.55 -29.26
CA ALA A 22 35.50 12.63 -27.81
C ALA A 22 34.76 13.83 -27.18
N ALA A 23 34.67 14.96 -27.87
CA ALA A 23 33.91 16.13 -27.41
C ALA A 23 32.40 15.87 -27.43
N TRP A 24 31.89 15.17 -28.45
CA TRP A 24 30.50 14.75 -28.54
C TRP A 24 30.13 13.74 -27.43
N LEU A 25 31.01 12.79 -27.12
CA LEU A 25 30.80 11.89 -25.98
C LEU A 25 30.75 12.63 -24.65
N ARG A 26 31.65 13.59 -24.44
CA ARG A 26 31.61 14.41 -23.22
C ARG A 26 30.31 15.19 -23.14
N SER A 27 29.80 15.74 -24.23
CA SER A 27 28.52 16.46 -24.21
C SER A 27 27.31 15.54 -24.04
N ALA A 28 27.31 14.36 -24.68
CA ALA A 28 26.29 13.34 -24.50
C ALA A 28 26.28 12.80 -23.07
N HIS A 29 27.45 12.51 -22.50
CA HIS A 29 27.62 12.06 -21.12
C HIS A 29 27.17 13.11 -20.11
N ILE A 30 27.54 14.38 -20.30
CA ILE A 30 27.08 15.50 -19.45
C ILE A 30 25.56 15.68 -19.56
N TYR A 31 25.01 15.60 -20.78
CA TYR A 31 23.56 15.66 -20.98
C TYR A 31 22.84 14.50 -20.30
N PHE A 32 23.42 13.31 -20.35
CA PHE A 32 22.90 12.11 -19.76
C PHE A 32 23.01 12.11 -18.23
N GLU A 33 24.12 12.58 -17.66
CA GLU A 33 24.25 12.82 -16.22
C GLU A 33 23.21 13.84 -15.75
N GLY A 34 23.00 14.92 -16.50
CA GLY A 34 21.97 15.92 -16.20
C GLY A 34 20.56 15.32 -16.24
N ALA A 35 20.25 14.53 -17.26
CA ALA A 35 18.97 13.83 -17.38
C ALA A 35 18.79 12.79 -16.26
N SER A 36 19.83 12.02 -15.93
CA SER A 36 19.86 11.04 -14.84
C SER A 36 19.66 11.71 -13.48
N THR A 37 20.29 12.87 -13.26
CA THR A 37 20.14 13.66 -12.02
C THR A 37 18.70 14.17 -11.89
N ALA A 38 18.15 14.78 -12.95
CA ALA A 38 16.77 15.26 -12.95
C ALA A 38 15.76 14.11 -12.76
N LEU A 39 16.06 12.93 -13.28
CA LEU A 39 15.24 11.74 -13.14
C LEU A 39 15.35 11.13 -11.75
N SER A 40 16.55 11.11 -11.14
CA SER A 40 16.76 10.73 -9.74
C SER A 40 16.00 11.65 -8.80
N GLU A 41 16.04 12.97 -9.03
CA GLU A 41 15.25 13.94 -8.25
C GLU A 41 13.74 13.76 -8.43
N ALA A 42 13.29 13.33 -9.62
CA ALA A 42 11.90 13.00 -9.86
C ALA A 42 11.50 11.69 -9.13
N SER A 43 12.38 10.70 -9.13
CA SER A 43 12.24 9.45 -8.39
C SER A 43 12.20 9.68 -6.88
N ASP A 44 13.11 10.48 -6.32
CA ASP A 44 13.14 10.86 -4.90
C ASP A 44 11.87 11.60 -4.48
N ARG A 45 11.35 12.47 -5.35
CA ARG A 45 10.04 13.11 -5.14
C ARG A 45 8.90 12.11 -5.15
N GLY A 46 8.93 11.13 -6.06
CA GLY A 46 7.98 10.01 -6.09
C GLY A 46 8.05 9.16 -4.82
N ALA A 47 9.25 8.79 -4.37
CA ALA A 47 9.48 8.05 -3.14
C ALA A 47 9.01 8.84 -1.91
N THR A 48 9.26 10.15 -1.86
CA THR A 48 8.77 11.03 -0.78
C THR A 48 7.25 11.12 -0.77
N GLN A 49 6.60 11.19 -1.94
CA GLN A 49 5.13 11.15 -2.03
C GLN A 49 4.57 9.81 -1.58
N ILE A 50 5.21 8.70 -1.94
CA ILE A 50 4.84 7.35 -1.51
C ILE A 50 4.97 7.21 0.01
N LEU A 51 6.08 7.67 0.60
CA LEU A 51 6.28 7.68 2.05
C LEU A 51 5.27 8.58 2.77
N GLY A 52 4.95 9.75 2.19
CA GLY A 52 3.90 10.63 2.70
C GLY A 52 2.52 9.97 2.68
N ALA A 53 2.21 9.25 1.61
CA ALA A 53 0.98 8.46 1.49
C ALA A 53 0.93 7.30 2.50
N ASP A 54 2.05 6.60 2.74
CA ASP A 54 2.16 5.52 3.74
C ASP A 54 2.00 6.03 5.18
N ILE A 55 2.52 7.22 5.48
CA ILE A 55 2.30 7.89 6.78
C ILE A 55 0.83 8.27 6.94
N ALA A 56 0.21 8.88 5.93
CA ALA A 56 -1.21 9.22 5.96
C ALA A 56 -2.08 7.95 6.11
N PHE A 57 -1.73 6.87 5.42
CA PHE A 57 -2.39 5.57 5.52
C PHE A 57 -2.32 4.98 6.92
N ARG A 58 -1.14 4.98 7.56
CA ARG A 58 -1.01 4.54 8.95
C ARG A 58 -1.85 5.38 9.91
N GLN A 59 -1.91 6.69 9.69
CA GLN A 59 -2.72 7.59 10.51
C GLN A 59 -4.22 7.27 10.38
N GLU A 60 -4.70 7.01 9.17
CA GLU A 60 -6.09 6.64 8.89
C GLU A 60 -6.46 5.31 9.57
N ILE A 61 -5.62 4.27 9.44
CA ILE A 61 -5.81 2.97 10.11
C ILE A 61 -5.88 3.16 11.63
N GLN A 62 -4.99 3.98 12.20
CA GLN A 62 -4.99 4.25 13.64
C GLN A 62 -6.26 4.99 14.07
N ASN A 63 -6.75 5.93 13.26
CA ASN A 63 -8.00 6.64 13.53
C ASN A 63 -9.20 5.69 13.53
N VAL A 64 -9.28 4.78 12.55
CA VAL A 64 -10.32 3.74 12.44
C VAL A 64 -10.24 2.78 13.63
N ALA A 65 -9.05 2.29 13.98
CA ALA A 65 -8.84 1.41 15.13
C ALA A 65 -9.26 2.10 16.44
N ALA A 66 -8.88 3.37 16.63
CA ALA A 66 -9.26 4.15 17.79
C ALA A 66 -10.76 4.42 17.85
N ALA A 67 -11.41 4.64 16.70
CA ALA A 67 -12.87 4.77 16.62
C ALA A 67 -13.57 3.46 17.02
N GLY A 68 -13.07 2.31 16.54
CA GLY A 68 -13.56 0.99 16.93
C GLY A 68 -13.44 0.72 18.44
N VAL A 69 -12.30 1.04 19.05
CA VAL A 69 -12.10 0.90 20.51
C VAL A 69 -13.05 1.81 21.29
N ARG A 70 -13.25 3.07 20.86
CA ARG A 70 -14.21 3.99 21.47
C ARG A 70 -15.64 3.47 21.36
N GLY A 71 -16.02 2.94 20.20
CA GLY A 71 -17.33 2.32 19.98
C GLY A 71 -17.57 1.11 20.89
N ALA A 72 -16.59 0.19 20.97
CA ALA A 72 -16.65 -0.96 21.87
C ALA A 72 -16.72 -0.56 23.36
N GLY A 73 -16.02 0.52 23.75
CA GLY A 73 -16.10 1.08 25.09
C GLY A 73 -17.49 1.62 25.43
N ARG A 74 -18.10 2.38 24.51
CA ARG A 74 -19.48 2.89 24.67
C ARG A 74 -20.51 1.77 24.74
N LEU A 75 -20.38 0.73 23.90
CA LEU A 75 -21.24 -0.45 23.93
C LEU A 75 -21.14 -1.21 25.26
N ARG A 76 -19.92 -1.40 25.80
CA ARG A 76 -19.76 -1.98 27.13
C ARG A 76 -20.41 -1.14 28.23
N ALA A 77 -20.21 0.18 28.19
CA ALA A 77 -20.81 1.09 29.16
C ALA A 77 -22.34 1.03 29.12
N ALA A 78 -22.93 1.06 27.91
CA ALA A 78 -24.36 0.88 27.71
C ALA A 78 -24.85 -0.48 28.24
N GLY A 79 -24.13 -1.57 27.92
CA GLY A 79 -24.44 -2.91 28.41
C GLY A 79 -24.37 -3.02 29.94
N SER A 80 -23.40 -2.36 30.58
CA SER A 80 -23.30 -2.30 32.04
C SER A 80 -24.45 -1.52 32.66
N SER A 81 -24.83 -0.38 32.08
CA SER A 81 -25.97 0.42 32.56
C SER A 81 -27.29 -0.34 32.40
N MET A 82 -27.48 -1.08 31.31
CA MET A 82 -28.63 -1.97 31.13
C MET A 82 -28.65 -3.12 32.15
N ALA A 83 -27.49 -3.72 32.44
CA ALA A 83 -27.40 -4.77 33.43
C ALA A 83 -27.73 -4.25 34.84
N GLU A 84 -27.29 -3.04 35.18
CA GLU A 84 -27.60 -2.34 36.42
C GLU A 84 -29.09 -2.02 36.53
N GLN A 85 -29.67 -1.36 35.52
CA GLN A 85 -31.11 -1.09 35.46
C GLN A 85 -31.95 -2.38 35.50
N GLY A 86 -31.47 -3.45 34.86
CA GLY A 86 -32.11 -4.76 34.90
C GLY A 86 -32.08 -5.41 36.28
N ASN A 87 -31.00 -5.23 37.03
CA ASN A 87 -30.92 -5.67 38.43
C ASN A 87 -31.83 -4.82 39.33
N ASP A 88 -31.84 -3.50 39.16
CA ASP A 88 -32.76 -2.61 39.90
C ASP A 88 -34.23 -2.97 39.65
N LEU A 89 -34.58 -3.29 38.41
CA LEU A 89 -35.91 -3.76 38.05
C LEU A 89 -36.22 -5.11 38.72
N ARG A 90 -35.26 -6.04 38.73
CA ARG A 90 -35.41 -7.35 39.38
C ARG A 90 -35.58 -7.22 40.89
N ASP A 91 -34.86 -6.29 41.51
CA ASP A 91 -34.95 -5.99 42.94
C ASP A 91 -36.25 -5.26 43.27
N GLY A 92 -36.67 -4.30 42.46
CA GLY A 92 -37.99 -3.66 42.55
C GLY A 92 -39.12 -4.69 42.44
N SER A 93 -39.03 -5.61 41.47
CA SER A 93 -39.99 -6.70 41.30
C SER A 93 -40.00 -7.66 42.49
N LYS A 94 -38.85 -8.02 43.06
CA LYS A 94 -38.77 -8.80 44.30
C LYS A 94 -39.42 -8.08 45.48
N ARG A 95 -39.12 -6.79 45.68
CA ARG A 95 -39.73 -5.98 46.75
C ARG A 95 -41.24 -5.91 46.60
N LEU A 96 -41.72 -5.70 45.38
CA LEU A 96 -43.15 -5.70 45.08
C LEU A 96 -43.78 -7.06 45.39
N SER A 97 -43.13 -8.16 44.97
CA SER A 97 -43.63 -9.52 45.25
C SER A 97 -43.69 -9.79 46.76
N GLN A 98 -42.69 -9.32 47.52
CA GLN A 98 -42.69 -9.38 48.99
C GLN A 98 -43.79 -8.52 49.61
N GLN A 99 -44.01 -7.29 49.10
CA GLN A 99 -45.09 -6.42 49.55
C GLN A 99 -46.46 -7.02 49.25
N ILE A 100 -46.66 -7.65 48.08
CA ILE A 100 -47.89 -8.36 47.72
C ILE A 100 -48.10 -9.57 48.64
N ALA A 101 -47.04 -10.31 48.97
CA ALA A 101 -47.13 -11.44 49.90
C ALA A 101 -47.47 -10.99 51.32
N ALA A 102 -46.84 -9.91 51.80
CA ALA A 102 -47.15 -9.28 53.09
C ALA A 102 -48.59 -8.76 53.11
N PHE A 103 -49.00 -8.06 52.05
CA PHE A 103 -50.37 -7.60 51.86
C PHE A 103 -51.38 -8.74 51.86
N SER A 104 -51.10 -9.83 51.14
CA SER A 104 -51.97 -11.01 51.11
C SER A 104 -52.13 -11.63 52.50
N LYS A 105 -51.05 -11.66 53.29
CA LYS A 105 -51.07 -12.11 54.67
C LYS A 105 -51.90 -11.18 55.55
N ASP A 106 -51.70 -9.86 55.44
CA ASP A 106 -52.45 -8.85 56.20
C ASP A 106 -53.94 -8.87 55.85
N LEU A 107 -54.29 -9.06 54.57
CA LEU A 107 -55.67 -9.22 54.10
C LEU A 107 -56.32 -10.47 54.69
N ARG A 108 -55.64 -11.63 54.67
CA ARG A 108 -56.15 -12.87 55.28
C ARG A 108 -56.37 -12.71 56.78
N GLN A 109 -55.42 -12.07 57.48
CA GLN A 109 -55.54 -11.83 58.90
C GLN A 109 -56.65 -10.83 59.23
N ALA A 110 -56.86 -9.82 58.39
CA ALA A 110 -57.99 -8.90 58.52
C ALA A 110 -59.33 -9.59 58.27
N LEU A 111 -59.41 -10.54 57.32
CA LEU A 111 -60.62 -11.33 57.05
C LEU A 111 -60.94 -12.31 58.19
N ASP A 112 -59.93 -12.97 58.76
CA ASP A 112 -60.09 -13.82 59.95
C ASP A 112 -60.56 -13.01 61.17
N ASP A 113 -59.91 -11.86 61.45
CA ASP A 113 -60.32 -10.96 62.54
C ASP A 113 -61.75 -10.39 62.31
N LEU A 114 -62.13 -10.09 61.06
CA LEU A 114 -63.49 -9.66 60.67
C LEU A 114 -64.54 -10.71 61.06
N SER A 115 -64.20 -11.98 60.85
CA SER A 115 -65.08 -13.12 61.18
C SER A 115 -65.20 -13.32 62.70
N GLY A 116 -64.19 -12.90 63.47
CA GLY A 116 -64.12 -13.04 64.92
C GLY A 116 -64.72 -11.88 65.73
N GLN A 117 -64.60 -10.61 65.29
CA GLN A 117 -65.13 -9.43 65.99
C GLN A 117 -65.51 -8.29 65.02
N SER A 118 -66.81 -8.00 64.91
CA SER A 118 -67.41 -7.01 63.99
C SER A 118 -67.04 -5.53 64.27
N LYS A 119 -66.51 -5.20 65.44
CA LYS A 119 -66.15 -3.80 65.81
C LYS A 119 -64.67 -3.52 65.50
N GLY A 120 -64.38 -2.85 64.39
CA GLY A 120 -63.01 -2.40 64.00
C GLY A 120 -62.64 -2.61 62.52
N SER A 121 -63.48 -3.34 61.79
CA SER A 121 -63.33 -3.74 60.38
C SER A 121 -63.19 -2.59 59.38
N GLU A 122 -63.89 -1.48 59.60
CA GLU A 122 -63.99 -0.36 58.66
C GLU A 122 -62.66 0.41 58.53
N ALA A 123 -62.03 0.73 59.65
CA ALA A 123 -60.74 1.42 59.68
C ALA A 123 -59.59 0.59 59.11
N ARG A 124 -59.68 -0.76 59.19
CA ARG A 124 -58.70 -1.66 58.56
C ARG A 124 -58.87 -1.73 57.05
N LEU A 125 -60.10 -1.86 56.56
CA LEU A 125 -60.38 -1.86 55.11
C LEU A 125 -59.94 -0.55 54.44
N LEU A 126 -60.14 0.58 55.12
CA LEU A 126 -59.65 1.88 54.65
C LEU A 126 -58.12 1.92 54.54
N ARG A 127 -57.38 1.47 55.57
CA ARG A 127 -55.90 1.40 55.51
C ARG A 127 -55.41 0.48 54.41
N LEU A 128 -56.08 -0.67 54.24
CA LEU A 128 -55.71 -1.66 53.24
C LEU A 128 -55.92 -1.13 51.82
N GLY A 129 -57.05 -0.43 51.57
CA GLY A 129 -57.33 0.26 50.32
C GLY A 129 -56.34 1.39 50.03
N GLU A 130 -55.94 2.14 51.05
CA GLU A 130 -54.89 3.18 50.92
C GLU A 130 -53.53 2.59 50.54
N GLN A 131 -53.15 1.46 51.14
CA GLN A 131 -51.90 0.77 50.83
C GLN A 131 -51.91 0.20 49.41
N LEU A 132 -53.03 -0.38 48.98
CA LEU A 132 -53.19 -0.91 47.62
C LEU A 132 -53.10 0.21 46.57
N SER A 133 -53.75 1.35 46.84
CA SER A 133 -53.72 2.53 45.97
C SER A 133 -52.31 3.10 45.84
N ARG A 134 -51.58 3.22 46.96
CA ARG A 134 -50.18 3.67 46.96
C ARG A 134 -49.27 2.73 46.16
N ASN A 135 -49.35 1.42 46.43
CA ASN A 135 -48.53 0.43 45.74
C ASN A 135 -48.82 0.40 44.22
N ALA A 136 -50.09 0.52 43.82
CA ALA A 136 -50.47 0.57 42.40
C ALA A 136 -49.88 1.81 41.70
N SER A 137 -49.94 2.98 42.36
CA SER A 137 -49.36 4.21 41.82
C SER A 137 -47.83 4.16 41.70
N GLU A 138 -47.14 3.57 42.68
CA GLU A 138 -45.68 3.38 42.63
C GLU A 138 -45.27 2.44 41.47
N LEU A 139 -46.04 1.37 41.25
CA LEU A 139 -45.86 0.43 40.14
C LEU A 139 -46.03 1.10 38.78
N GLU A 140 -47.08 1.91 38.63
CA GLU A 140 -47.41 2.61 37.39
C GLU A 140 -46.31 3.61 37.05
N GLN A 141 -45.85 4.40 38.03
CA GLN A 141 -44.74 5.34 37.84
C GLN A 141 -43.41 4.65 37.50
N LEU A 142 -43.11 3.52 38.14
CA LEU A 142 -41.89 2.76 37.84
C LEU A 142 -41.93 2.18 36.43
N THR A 143 -43.08 1.65 36.01
CA THR A 143 -43.28 1.07 34.69
C THR A 143 -43.13 2.14 33.60
N GLU A 144 -43.74 3.31 33.81
CA GLU A 144 -43.64 4.45 32.89
C GLU A 144 -42.18 4.92 32.73
N ARG A 145 -41.46 5.12 33.84
CA ARG A 145 -40.03 5.51 33.81
C ARG A 145 -39.17 4.47 33.09
N THR A 146 -39.48 3.18 33.28
CA THR A 146 -38.75 2.08 32.64
C THR A 146 -39.01 2.06 31.14
N SER A 147 -40.26 2.27 30.71
CA SER A 147 -40.60 2.35 29.28
C SER A 147 -39.87 3.51 28.61
N GLN A 148 -39.91 4.70 29.21
CA GLN A 148 -39.23 5.89 28.69
C GLN A 148 -37.71 5.70 28.60
N ALA A 149 -37.10 5.06 29.62
CA ALA A 149 -35.68 4.76 29.60
C ALA A 149 -35.32 3.75 28.49
N ALA A 150 -36.13 2.70 28.31
CA ALA A 150 -35.94 1.71 27.26
C ALA A 150 -36.04 2.33 25.85
N ASP A 151 -37.01 3.22 25.63
CA ASP A 151 -37.18 3.93 24.36
C ASP A 151 -35.99 4.84 24.06
N ALA A 152 -35.52 5.60 25.06
CA ALA A 152 -34.36 6.49 24.91
C ALA A 152 -33.08 5.71 24.58
N VAL A 153 -32.88 4.55 25.22
CA VAL A 153 -31.75 3.66 24.94
C VAL A 153 -31.85 3.05 23.54
N GLY A 154 -33.04 2.57 23.16
CA GLY A 154 -33.29 2.02 21.82
C GLY A 154 -33.00 3.03 20.71
N GLU A 155 -33.39 4.29 20.91
CA GLU A 155 -33.12 5.38 19.98
C GLU A 155 -31.62 5.73 19.88
N SER A 156 -30.93 5.76 21.02
CA SER A 156 -29.48 5.98 21.07
C SER A 156 -28.71 4.85 20.37
N TYR A 157 -29.12 3.60 20.58
CA TYR A 157 -28.53 2.44 19.93
C TYR A 157 -28.74 2.47 18.41
N ARG A 158 -29.95 2.80 17.95
CA ARG A 158 -30.25 2.88 16.52
C ARG A 158 -29.42 3.96 15.82
N ARG A 159 -29.26 5.13 16.45
CA ARG A 159 -28.37 6.19 15.95
C ARG A 159 -26.91 5.76 15.88
N GLN A 160 -26.39 5.14 16.95
CA GLN A 160 -25.00 4.66 16.96
C GLN A 160 -24.76 3.53 15.95
N ALA A 161 -25.70 2.62 15.76
CA ALA A 161 -25.60 1.57 14.76
C ALA A 161 -25.55 2.15 13.33
N GLU A 162 -26.34 3.18 13.08
CA GLU A 162 -26.34 3.88 11.79
C GLU A 162 -25.04 4.67 11.56
N GLU A 163 -24.53 5.40 12.56
CA GLU A 163 -23.21 6.05 12.49
C GLU A 163 -22.09 5.05 12.23
N LEU A 164 -22.09 3.90 12.91
CA LEU A 164 -21.12 2.83 12.68
C LEU A 164 -21.22 2.24 11.27
N ARG A 165 -22.45 2.04 10.77
CA ARG A 165 -22.68 1.57 9.40
C ARG A 165 -22.08 2.55 8.38
N GLN A 166 -22.35 3.84 8.55
CA GLN A 166 -21.83 4.89 7.66
C GLN A 166 -20.30 4.97 7.70
N VAL A 167 -19.70 4.96 8.89
CA VAL A 167 -18.23 4.98 9.03
C VAL A 167 -17.62 3.72 8.42
N SER A 168 -18.25 2.56 8.58
CA SER A 168 -17.78 1.31 7.97
C SER A 168 -17.86 1.33 6.45
N GLU A 169 -18.97 1.84 5.88
CA GLU A 169 -19.14 1.98 4.43
C GLU A 169 -18.11 2.95 3.85
N GLN A 170 -17.89 4.08 4.52
CA GLN A 170 -16.87 5.05 4.14
C GLN A 170 -15.47 4.44 4.20
N ALA A 171 -15.13 3.73 5.29
CA ALA A 171 -13.84 3.07 5.43
C ALA A 171 -13.61 2.00 4.35
N HIS A 172 -14.64 1.26 3.95
CA HIS A 172 -14.55 0.30 2.85
C HIS A 172 -14.31 1.00 1.50
N ALA A 173 -15.00 2.11 1.23
CA ALA A 173 -14.80 2.89 0.01
C ALA A 173 -13.39 3.51 -0.04
N ASP A 174 -12.94 4.06 1.08
CA ASP A 174 -11.60 4.66 1.19
C ASP A 174 -10.51 3.60 1.04
N ALA A 175 -10.67 2.41 1.64
CA ALA A 175 -9.74 1.30 1.46
C ALA A 175 -9.63 0.88 -0.01
N ALA A 176 -10.75 0.76 -0.72
CA ALA A 176 -10.76 0.42 -2.15
C ALA A 176 -10.06 1.48 -3.00
N ASN A 177 -10.33 2.77 -2.75
CA ASN A 177 -9.68 3.87 -3.45
C ASN A 177 -8.16 3.93 -3.19
N ILE A 178 -7.75 3.63 -1.96
CA ILE A 178 -6.34 3.58 -1.57
C ILE A 178 -5.64 2.42 -2.25
N GLU A 179 -6.25 1.23 -2.26
CA GLU A 179 -5.70 0.06 -2.93
C GLU A 179 -5.49 0.34 -4.42
N GLU A 180 -6.51 0.90 -5.09
CA GLU A 180 -6.44 1.29 -6.51
C GLU A 180 -5.31 2.32 -6.75
N SER A 181 -5.29 3.42 -5.99
CA SER A 181 -4.26 4.47 -6.13
C SER A 181 -2.84 3.93 -5.86
N SER A 182 -2.68 3.07 -4.85
CA SER A 182 -1.40 2.45 -4.52
C SER A 182 -0.91 1.52 -5.64
N SER A 183 -1.81 0.75 -6.25
CA SER A 183 -1.49 -0.14 -7.37
C SER A 183 -1.05 0.66 -8.60
N LEU A 184 -1.73 1.77 -8.90
CA LEU A 184 -1.38 2.67 -10.00
C LEU A 184 -0.03 3.36 -9.76
N ASN A 185 0.22 3.84 -8.54
CA ASN A 185 1.48 4.48 -8.20
C ASN A 185 2.64 3.50 -8.22
N ARG A 186 2.44 2.27 -7.75
CA ARG A 186 3.44 1.20 -7.83
C ARG A 186 3.79 0.87 -9.27
N ARG A 187 2.78 0.72 -10.13
CA ARG A 187 2.97 0.49 -11.58
C ARG A 187 3.72 1.65 -12.24
N LYS A 188 3.38 2.90 -11.92
CA LYS A 188 4.09 4.09 -12.43
C LYS A 188 5.56 4.12 -11.98
N ALA A 189 5.83 3.83 -10.70
CA ALA A 189 7.19 3.78 -10.17
C ALA A 189 8.01 2.69 -10.86
N LEU A 190 7.43 1.51 -11.08
CA LEU A 190 8.07 0.42 -11.81
C LEU A 190 8.38 0.81 -13.27
N MET A 191 7.41 1.38 -14.00
CA MET A 191 7.61 1.88 -15.36
C MET A 191 8.74 2.92 -15.45
N HIS A 192 8.80 3.81 -14.46
CA HIS A 192 9.83 4.83 -14.36
C HIS A 192 11.20 4.22 -14.14
N ASN A 193 11.30 3.27 -13.19
CA ASN A 193 12.53 2.54 -12.93
C ASN A 193 12.99 1.78 -14.19
N MET A 194 12.10 1.08 -14.88
CA MET A 194 12.41 0.39 -16.12
C MET A 194 12.93 1.32 -17.22
N THR A 195 12.30 2.49 -17.36
CA THR A 195 12.75 3.50 -18.32
C THR A 195 14.16 3.98 -17.98
N PHE A 196 14.42 4.24 -16.69
CA PHE A 196 15.73 4.65 -16.20
C PHE A 196 16.82 3.61 -16.47
N VAL A 197 16.56 2.35 -16.08
CA VAL A 197 17.51 1.25 -16.25
C VAL A 197 17.74 0.94 -17.73
N THR A 198 16.70 0.95 -18.56
CA THR A 198 16.83 0.80 -20.02
C THR A 198 17.73 1.88 -20.62
N GLU A 199 17.54 3.13 -20.19
CA GLU A 199 18.34 4.25 -20.70
C GLU A 199 19.80 4.11 -20.26
N ARG A 200 20.05 3.73 -19.01
CA ARG A 200 21.42 3.45 -18.52
C ARG A 200 22.09 2.29 -19.26
N MET A 201 21.34 1.23 -19.58
CA MET A 201 21.83 0.13 -20.41
C MET A 201 22.17 0.60 -21.83
N ASN A 202 21.37 1.50 -22.41
CA ASN A 202 21.70 2.12 -23.70
C ASN A 202 22.97 2.97 -23.63
N SER A 203 23.21 3.69 -22.52
CA SER A 203 24.48 4.39 -22.31
C SER A 203 25.66 3.42 -22.23
N LEU A 204 25.52 2.33 -21.47
CA LEU A 204 26.55 1.30 -21.39
C LEU A 204 26.82 0.66 -22.76
N ALA A 205 25.78 0.47 -23.58
CA ALA A 205 25.92 -0.02 -24.94
C ALA A 205 26.78 0.92 -25.80
N ILE A 206 26.66 2.23 -25.62
CA ILE A 206 27.55 3.18 -26.31
C ILE A 206 28.98 2.98 -25.83
N ASP A 207 29.21 2.97 -24.51
CA ASP A 207 30.56 2.82 -23.95
C ASP A 207 31.23 1.52 -24.41
N LEU A 208 30.47 0.41 -24.48
CA LEU A 208 30.92 -0.87 -25.00
C LEU A 208 31.32 -0.81 -26.47
N GLU A 209 30.51 -0.15 -27.30
CA GLU A 209 30.77 0.01 -28.72
C GLU A 209 32.12 0.71 -28.95
N TRP A 210 32.41 1.75 -28.17
CA TRP A 210 33.70 2.47 -28.23
C TRP A 210 34.87 1.65 -27.71
N ALA A 211 34.64 0.83 -26.70
CA ALA A 211 35.66 -0.05 -26.14
C ALA A 211 36.05 -1.19 -27.12
N MET A 212 35.15 -1.52 -28.06
CA MET A 212 35.30 -2.59 -29.04
C MET A 212 35.75 -2.09 -30.43
N GLU A 213 35.23 -0.95 -30.89
CA GLU A 213 35.41 -0.45 -32.25
C GLU A 213 36.13 0.91 -32.26
N LYS A 214 37.14 1.08 -33.12
CA LYS A 214 37.94 2.32 -33.16
C LYS A 214 37.19 3.55 -33.70
N ASN A 215 36.00 3.38 -34.26
CA ASN A 215 35.17 4.49 -34.73
C ASN A 215 33.69 4.08 -34.78
N VAL A 216 32.81 4.87 -34.18
CA VAL A 216 31.36 4.65 -34.24
C VAL A 216 30.82 5.08 -35.62
N PRO A 217 30.03 4.24 -36.32
CA PRO A 217 29.43 4.61 -37.60
C PRO A 217 28.50 5.81 -37.49
N GLU A 218 28.64 6.73 -38.44
CA GLU A 218 27.87 7.98 -38.47
C GLU A 218 26.36 7.73 -38.61
N ASP A 219 25.94 6.63 -39.26
CA ASP A 219 24.53 6.25 -39.38
C ASP A 219 23.90 5.83 -38.04
N ALA A 220 24.67 5.17 -37.18
CA ALA A 220 24.22 4.83 -35.83
C ALA A 220 24.09 6.09 -34.95
N ARG A 221 25.01 7.03 -35.13
CA ARG A 221 25.00 8.32 -34.43
C ARG A 221 23.81 9.18 -34.85
N GLU A 222 23.52 9.30 -36.15
CA GLU A 222 22.38 10.04 -36.68
C GLU A 222 21.06 9.48 -36.12
N ARG A 223 20.87 8.16 -36.20
CA ARG A 223 19.65 7.51 -35.69
C ARG A 223 19.48 7.65 -34.18
N TYR A 224 20.56 7.63 -33.42
CA TYR A 224 20.50 7.85 -31.97
C TYR A 224 20.01 9.26 -31.63
N LEU A 225 20.52 10.27 -32.35
CA LEU A 225 20.08 11.67 -32.21
C LEU A 225 18.61 11.87 -32.64
N ASP A 226 18.15 11.11 -33.63
CA ASP A 226 16.75 11.06 -34.07
C ASP A 226 15.81 10.30 -33.09
N GLY A 227 16.35 9.76 -32.00
CA GLY A 227 15.57 9.17 -30.90
C GLY A 227 15.65 7.65 -30.80
N ASP A 228 16.40 6.96 -31.66
CA ASP A 228 16.61 5.52 -31.56
C ASP A 228 17.66 5.15 -30.50
N ARG A 229 17.29 5.30 -29.22
CA ARG A 229 18.19 5.07 -28.07
C ARG A 229 18.77 3.66 -27.99
N GLY A 230 18.07 2.66 -28.55
CA GLY A 230 18.48 1.25 -28.52
C GLY A 230 19.38 0.81 -29.69
N ILE A 231 19.79 1.73 -30.57
CA ILE A 231 20.53 1.36 -31.80
C ILE A 231 21.86 0.66 -31.50
N PHE A 232 22.61 1.13 -30.50
CA PHE A 232 23.90 0.56 -30.12
C PHE A 232 23.76 -0.81 -29.46
N ALA A 233 22.80 -0.97 -28.54
CA ALA A 233 22.49 -2.27 -27.94
C ALA A 233 22.16 -3.31 -29.03
N ARG A 234 21.33 -2.94 -30.01
CA ARG A 234 21.03 -3.83 -31.16
C ARG A 234 22.23 -4.14 -32.03
N ARG A 235 23.13 -3.18 -32.23
CA ARG A 235 24.31 -3.34 -33.09
C ARG A 235 25.30 -4.32 -32.47
N ILE A 236 25.58 -4.15 -31.17
CA ILE A 236 26.43 -5.06 -30.39
C ILE A 236 25.85 -6.48 -30.40
N VAL A 237 24.56 -6.63 -30.10
CA VAL A 237 23.91 -7.96 -30.08
C VAL A 237 23.93 -8.63 -31.47
N ARG A 238 23.82 -7.85 -32.55
CA ARG A 238 23.79 -8.37 -33.93
C ARG A 238 25.17 -8.73 -34.47
N ASN A 239 26.18 -7.92 -34.16
CA ASN A 239 27.55 -8.07 -34.66
C ASN A 239 28.44 -8.86 -33.68
N LEU A 240 27.81 -9.67 -32.81
CA LEU A 240 28.50 -10.41 -31.77
C LEU A 240 29.45 -11.45 -32.37
N ASP A 241 30.74 -11.23 -32.20
CA ASP A 241 31.79 -12.17 -32.56
C ASP A 241 32.73 -12.46 -31.37
N ARG A 242 33.65 -13.40 -31.56
CA ARG A 242 34.61 -13.79 -30.52
C ARG A 242 35.52 -12.62 -30.13
N PHE A 243 35.88 -11.77 -31.09
CA PHE A 243 36.71 -10.59 -30.86
C PHE A 243 36.03 -9.58 -29.94
N SER A 244 34.73 -9.35 -30.14
CA SER A 244 33.88 -8.51 -29.29
C SER A 244 33.85 -8.99 -27.83
N LEU A 245 33.65 -10.29 -27.62
CA LEU A 245 33.64 -10.89 -26.28
C LEU A 245 35.00 -10.77 -25.58
N ASP A 246 36.08 -11.03 -26.33
CA ASP A 246 37.45 -10.90 -25.82
C ASP A 246 37.79 -9.43 -25.48
N ALA A 247 37.31 -8.48 -26.28
CA ALA A 247 37.48 -7.04 -26.03
C ALA A 247 36.74 -6.56 -24.78
N ILE A 248 35.47 -6.96 -24.59
CA ILE A 248 34.71 -6.65 -23.36
C ILE A 248 35.45 -7.20 -22.13
N ARG A 249 35.93 -8.45 -22.20
CA ARG A 249 36.67 -9.08 -21.11
C ARG A 249 38.00 -8.37 -20.84
N ALA A 250 38.77 -8.04 -21.88
CA ALA A 250 40.04 -7.32 -21.73
C ALA A 250 39.83 -5.94 -21.08
N ASN A 251 38.79 -5.19 -21.48
CA ASN A 251 38.46 -3.90 -20.88
C ASN A 251 37.97 -4.05 -19.44
N TYR A 252 37.18 -5.09 -19.13
CA TYR A 252 36.77 -5.41 -17.76
C TYR A 252 37.95 -5.74 -16.84
N GLU A 253 38.96 -6.46 -17.35
CA GLU A 253 40.17 -6.79 -16.60
C GLU A 253 41.12 -5.58 -16.46
N ALA A 254 41.21 -4.71 -17.47
CA ALA A 254 42.18 -3.61 -17.52
C ALA A 254 41.70 -2.30 -16.89
N ASP A 255 40.41 -1.99 -16.90
CA ASP A 255 39.84 -0.72 -16.44
C ASP A 255 38.85 -0.92 -15.28
N ASP A 256 39.25 -0.47 -14.08
CA ASP A 256 38.44 -0.55 -12.87
C ASP A 256 37.16 0.30 -12.94
N SER A 257 37.20 1.46 -13.61
CA SER A 257 36.04 2.34 -13.77
C SER A 257 35.00 1.68 -14.67
N PHE A 258 35.44 1.13 -15.80
CA PHE A 258 34.58 0.37 -16.69
C PHE A 258 33.98 -0.85 -15.98
N ARG A 259 34.78 -1.57 -15.19
CA ARG A 259 34.33 -2.71 -14.38
C ARG A 259 33.18 -2.34 -13.44
N GLN A 260 33.37 -1.29 -12.63
CA GLN A 260 32.36 -0.81 -11.68
C GLN A 260 31.09 -0.35 -12.40
N HIS A 261 31.26 0.38 -13.50
CA HIS A 261 30.14 0.87 -14.29
C HIS A 261 29.32 -0.30 -14.85
N LEU A 262 29.97 -1.30 -15.44
CA LEU A 262 29.32 -2.47 -16.01
C LEU A 262 28.62 -3.32 -14.93
N ASP A 263 29.30 -3.61 -13.82
CA ASP A 263 28.72 -4.39 -12.71
C ASP A 263 27.51 -3.71 -12.07
N HIS A 264 27.60 -2.40 -11.83
CA HIS A 264 26.49 -1.62 -11.28
C HIS A 264 25.26 -1.68 -12.19
N ASN A 265 25.44 -1.47 -13.50
CA ASN A 265 24.32 -1.44 -14.43
C ASN A 265 23.69 -2.82 -14.66
N LEU A 266 24.49 -3.90 -14.71
CA LEU A 266 23.96 -5.28 -14.74
C LEU A 266 23.12 -5.58 -13.49
N SER A 267 23.65 -5.24 -12.31
CA SER A 267 22.93 -5.47 -11.04
C SER A 267 21.62 -4.68 -10.97
N GLN A 268 21.62 -3.41 -11.41
CA GLN A 268 20.41 -2.58 -11.43
C GLN A 268 19.38 -3.10 -12.44
N PHE A 269 19.84 -3.69 -13.55
CA PHE A 269 18.95 -4.31 -14.53
C PHE A 269 18.25 -5.55 -13.99
N GLN A 270 19.01 -6.43 -13.33
CA GLN A 270 18.46 -7.63 -12.69
C GLN A 270 17.50 -7.27 -11.55
N GLU A 271 17.86 -6.29 -10.72
CA GLU A 271 16.98 -5.81 -9.65
C GLU A 271 15.66 -5.23 -10.21
N ALA A 272 15.71 -4.51 -11.34
CA ALA A 272 14.51 -4.00 -11.99
C ALA A 272 13.63 -5.11 -12.60
N LEU A 273 14.23 -6.21 -13.07
CA LEU A 273 13.50 -7.41 -13.52
C LEU A 273 12.82 -8.11 -12.33
N ASP A 274 13.54 -8.35 -11.24
CA ASP A 274 12.98 -8.98 -10.03
C ASP A 274 11.81 -8.16 -9.47
N GLN A 275 11.97 -6.83 -9.42
CA GLN A 275 10.90 -5.92 -9.00
C GLN A 275 9.70 -5.96 -9.94
N ALA A 276 9.91 -6.20 -11.23
CA ALA A 276 8.83 -6.32 -12.20
C ALA A 276 8.02 -7.61 -11.99
N GLU A 277 8.71 -8.74 -11.81
CA GLU A 277 8.08 -10.04 -11.55
C GLU A 277 7.29 -10.03 -10.23
N GLU A 278 7.78 -9.34 -9.19
CA GLU A 278 7.10 -9.29 -7.89
C GLU A 278 5.89 -8.32 -7.90
N ASN A 279 5.96 -7.23 -8.68
CA ASN A 279 5.01 -6.11 -8.57
C ASN A 279 4.11 -5.92 -9.79
N ASP A 280 4.25 -6.74 -10.85
CA ASP A 280 3.39 -6.72 -12.04
C ASP A 280 2.63 -8.05 -12.22
N PRO A 281 1.40 -8.17 -11.69
CA PRO A 281 0.62 -9.41 -11.72
C PRO A 281 0.33 -9.95 -13.13
N ASP A 282 0.30 -9.06 -14.13
CA ASP A 282 0.00 -9.39 -15.52
C ASP A 282 1.26 -9.72 -16.33
N ASP A 283 2.45 -9.63 -15.72
CA ASP A 283 3.78 -9.92 -16.32
C ASP A 283 4.05 -9.14 -17.63
N ILE A 284 3.34 -8.03 -17.86
CA ILE A 284 3.43 -7.25 -19.09
C ILE A 284 4.78 -6.55 -19.15
N LEU A 285 5.21 -5.98 -18.03
CA LEU A 285 6.40 -5.15 -17.94
C LEU A 285 7.67 -5.98 -17.91
N ALA A 286 7.69 -7.07 -17.16
CA ALA A 286 8.78 -8.03 -17.22
C ALA A 286 8.89 -8.61 -18.64
N THR A 287 7.79 -9.00 -19.28
CA THR A 287 7.81 -9.46 -20.69
C THR A 287 8.39 -8.42 -21.65
N VAL A 288 7.96 -7.14 -21.56
CA VAL A 288 8.48 -6.06 -22.41
C VAL A 288 9.99 -5.90 -22.19
N LEU A 289 10.44 -5.87 -20.93
CA LEU A 289 11.85 -5.70 -20.59
C LEU A 289 12.69 -6.90 -21.04
N LEU A 290 12.21 -8.12 -20.86
CA LEU A 290 12.86 -9.36 -21.31
C LEU A 290 12.99 -9.43 -22.85
N SER A 291 12.01 -8.90 -23.58
CA SER A 291 12.04 -8.87 -25.05
C SER A 291 12.95 -7.78 -25.64
N SER A 292 13.36 -6.82 -24.80
CA SER A 292 14.14 -5.65 -25.20
C SER A 292 15.56 -6.01 -25.66
N ASP A 293 16.17 -5.11 -26.42
CA ASP A 293 17.56 -5.29 -26.87
C ASP A 293 18.58 -5.09 -25.73
N VAL A 294 18.21 -4.36 -24.68
CA VAL A 294 19.02 -4.21 -23.46
C VAL A 294 19.04 -5.48 -22.61
N SER A 295 17.95 -6.27 -22.58
CA SER A 295 17.95 -7.62 -21.96
C SER A 295 18.93 -8.56 -22.67
N LYS A 296 18.95 -8.54 -24.00
CA LYS A 296 19.90 -9.36 -24.78
C LYS A 296 21.33 -8.92 -24.53
N LEU A 297 21.56 -7.62 -24.36
CA LEU A 297 22.86 -7.06 -24.02
C LEU A 297 23.30 -7.48 -22.61
N ASP A 298 22.42 -7.45 -21.60
CA ASP A 298 22.68 -7.96 -20.24
C ASP A 298 23.17 -9.41 -20.25
N VAL A 299 22.42 -10.28 -20.93
CA VAL A 299 22.77 -11.71 -21.09
C VAL A 299 24.12 -11.88 -21.80
N LEU A 300 24.38 -11.08 -22.84
CA LEU A 300 25.64 -11.11 -23.59
C LEU A 300 26.82 -10.71 -22.69
N MET A 301 26.68 -9.63 -21.92
CA MET A 301 27.71 -9.17 -20.98
C MET A 301 27.98 -10.20 -19.89
N ALA A 302 26.92 -10.75 -19.27
CA ALA A 302 27.06 -11.82 -18.29
C ALA A 302 27.79 -13.05 -18.87
N LYS A 303 27.54 -13.40 -20.15
CA LYS A 303 28.27 -14.46 -20.86
C LYS A 303 29.73 -14.09 -21.12
N ALA A 304 30.04 -12.87 -21.54
CA ALA A 304 31.41 -12.40 -21.76
C ALA A 304 32.26 -12.50 -20.47
N LEU A 305 31.62 -12.26 -19.33
CA LEU A 305 32.23 -12.34 -18.00
C LEU A 305 32.26 -13.76 -17.40
N GLY A 306 31.75 -14.77 -18.11
CA GLY A 306 31.69 -16.14 -17.60
C GLY A 306 30.72 -16.33 -16.42
N ARG A 307 29.70 -15.47 -16.30
CA ARG A 307 28.67 -15.53 -15.25
C ARG A 307 27.46 -16.36 -15.65
N LEU A 308 27.30 -16.65 -16.94
CA LEU A 308 26.33 -17.60 -17.48
C LEU A 308 27.08 -18.87 -17.92
N ASN A 309 26.80 -19.99 -17.25
CA ASN A 309 27.28 -21.32 -17.66
C ASN A 309 26.26 -22.00 -18.58
#